data_AF-X1BX59-F1
#
_entry.id   AF-X1BX59-F1
#
_cell.length_a   1.000
_cell.length_b   1.000
_cell.length_c   1.000
_cell.angle_alpha   90.00
_cell.angle_beta   90.00
_cell.angle_gamma   90.00
#
_symmetry.space_group_name_H-M   'P 1'
#
loop_
_entity.id
_entity.type
_entity.pdbx_description
1 polymer ?
#
loop_
_entity_poly.entity_id
_entity_poly.type
_entity_poly.pdbx_seq_one_letter_code
_entity_poly.pdbx_strand_id
1 'polypeptide(L)'
;MAVASLTTQLTKGDEGNVVEGTVTQGERIYTTTLAGLNQVVNYEITNTEPAINGADEESLDEIRRNSIINLTALERLVSESDYVNANVIIDNSPLNQNSLPVLKRSDIKVNEISLFTTLNFQGDIVPSRNLWQHFTDTYIPKQTVINHRGVDYYTIFDMYVEELNTVATYVYVVTNIELVPTLVTSYGSDYDIQASLLTVEQNGPAATFTLDYTSTESDVDLTECEIEVLETGQDMIWVND
;
A
#
# COMPACT_ATOMS: atom_id res chain seq x y z
N MET A 1 8.88 27.95 19.90
CA MET A 1 9.62 26.68 19.96
C MET A 1 8.60 25.57 20.05
N ALA A 2 8.36 24.86 18.95
CA ALA A 2 7.50 23.69 18.96
C ALA A 2 8.30 22.51 19.51
N VAL A 3 7.75 21.82 20.51
CA VAL A 3 8.29 20.56 21.02
C VAL A 3 7.50 19.46 20.32
N ALA A 4 8.17 18.68 19.48
CA ALA A 4 7.59 17.48 18.89
C ALA A 4 7.80 16.30 19.85
N SER A 5 6.74 15.56 20.17
CA SER A 5 6.82 14.33 20.93
C SER A 5 6.67 13.14 19.99
N LEU A 6 7.73 12.34 19.84
CA LEU A 6 7.67 11.06 19.14
C LEU A 6 7.33 9.97 20.16
N THR A 7 6.29 9.19 19.89
CA THR A 7 5.96 7.99 20.67
C THR A 7 6.23 6.78 19.80
N THR A 8 7.19 5.94 20.22
CA THR A 8 7.47 4.67 19.56
C THR A 8 6.96 3.52 20.42
N GLN A 9 6.43 2.48 19.77
CA GLN A 9 6.04 1.24 20.43
C GLN A 9 7.14 0.22 20.17
N LEU A 10 7.88 -0.16 21.21
CA LEU A 10 8.92 -1.16 21.14
C LEU A 10 8.31 -2.53 21.48
N THR A 11 8.49 -3.50 20.59
CA THR A 11 8.11 -4.90 20.82
C THR A 11 9.32 -5.70 21.29
N LYS A 12 9.08 -6.89 21.86
CA LYS A 12 10.15 -7.81 22.30
C LYS A 12 10.49 -8.89 21.27
N GLY A 13 10.17 -8.67 20.00
CA GLY A 13 10.38 -9.68 18.94
C GLY A 13 9.67 -10.99 19.27
N ASP A 14 10.36 -12.11 19.13
CA ASP A 14 9.83 -13.46 19.39
C ASP A 14 9.48 -13.69 20.88
N GLU A 15 10.21 -13.05 21.81
CA GLU A 15 9.88 -13.07 23.24
C GLU A 15 8.55 -12.35 23.56
N GLY A 16 8.00 -11.61 22.60
CA GLY A 16 6.68 -10.99 22.68
C GLY A 16 5.52 -11.98 22.54
N ASN A 17 5.79 -13.22 22.14
CA ASN A 17 4.78 -14.27 22.04
C ASN A 17 4.43 -14.81 23.44
N VAL A 18 3.21 -14.54 23.90
CA VAL A 18 2.77 -14.85 25.27
C VAL A 18 1.53 -15.73 25.20
N VAL A 19 1.61 -16.92 25.80
CA VAL A 19 0.49 -17.87 25.86
C VAL A 19 -0.63 -17.31 26.76
N GLU A 20 -1.87 -17.65 26.44
CA GLU A 20 -3.05 -17.31 27.26
C GLU A 20 -2.84 -17.66 28.74
N GLY A 21 -3.32 -16.79 29.64
CA GLY A 21 -3.32 -17.03 31.08
C GLY A 21 -1.97 -16.88 31.80
N THR A 22 -0.90 -16.49 31.10
CA THR A 22 0.44 -16.34 31.71
C THR A 22 0.68 -14.96 32.32
N VAL A 23 -0.05 -13.92 31.88
CA VAL A 23 0.02 -12.59 32.47
C VAL A 23 -0.87 -12.55 33.71
N THR A 24 -0.25 -12.66 34.89
CA THR A 24 -0.96 -12.77 36.18
C THR A 24 -0.78 -11.55 37.09
N GLN A 25 0.00 -10.56 36.65
CA GLN A 25 0.34 -9.37 37.43
C GLN A 25 0.25 -8.11 36.57
N GLY A 26 -0.18 -7.00 37.16
CA GLY A 26 -0.10 -5.69 36.53
C GLY A 26 0.12 -4.58 37.56
N GLU A 27 0.23 -3.36 37.05
CA GLU A 27 0.61 -2.20 37.84
C GLU A 27 -0.48 -1.75 38.80
N ARG A 28 -0.13 -1.55 40.07
CA ARG A 28 -1.07 -1.14 41.13
C ARG A 28 -1.89 0.08 40.73
N ILE A 29 -3.20 -0.11 40.63
CA ILE A 29 -4.16 0.97 40.41
C ILE A 29 -4.58 1.54 41.77
N TYR A 30 -4.53 2.86 41.90
CA TYR A 30 -4.97 3.56 43.10
C TYR A 30 -6.30 4.27 42.83
N THR A 31 -7.23 4.17 43.77
CA THR A 31 -8.47 4.97 43.75
C THR A 31 -8.49 5.91 44.94
N THR A 32 -8.87 7.17 44.71
CA THR A 32 -9.04 8.16 45.78
C THR A 32 -10.48 8.12 46.26
N THR A 33 -10.67 7.71 47.51
CA THR A 33 -12.00 7.73 48.15
C THR A 33 -12.49 9.17 48.38
N LEU A 34 -13.80 9.36 48.57
CA LEU A 34 -14.41 10.67 48.89
C LEU A 34 -13.83 11.34 50.16
N ALA A 35 -13.09 10.60 50.98
CA ALA A 35 -12.39 11.09 52.17
C ALA A 35 -10.91 11.48 51.89
N GLY A 36 -10.45 11.46 50.64
CA GLY A 36 -9.09 11.85 50.24
C GLY A 36 -8.01 10.80 50.51
N LEU A 37 -8.39 9.57 50.87
CA LEU A 37 -7.45 8.47 51.10
C LEU A 37 -7.25 7.67 49.80
N ASN A 38 -5.99 7.43 49.44
CA ASN A 38 -5.60 6.56 48.32
C ASN A 38 -5.66 5.09 48.78
N GLN A 39 -6.58 4.32 48.18
CA GLN A 39 -6.69 2.89 48.41
C GLN A 39 -6.18 2.13 47.18
N VAL A 40 -5.47 1.02 47.40
CA VAL A 40 -5.05 0.11 46.33
C VAL A 40 -6.26 -0.69 45.89
N VAL A 41 -6.58 -0.62 44.59
CA VAL A 41 -7.61 -1.46 43.99
C VAL A 41 -7.05 -2.88 43.90
N ASN A 42 -7.75 -3.86 44.47
CA ASN A 42 -7.44 -5.27 44.27
C ASN A 42 -8.17 -5.73 43.00
N TYR A 43 -7.41 -6.24 42.04
CA TYR A 43 -7.93 -6.78 40.80
C TYR A 43 -7.05 -7.95 40.35
N GLU A 44 -7.65 -8.89 39.63
CA GLU A 44 -6.97 -10.02 39.01
C GLU A 44 -6.86 -9.74 37.52
N ILE A 45 -5.68 -9.95 36.96
CA ILE A 45 -5.43 -9.79 35.53
C ILE A 45 -5.12 -11.15 34.96
N THR A 46 -5.74 -11.46 33.84
CA THR A 46 -5.37 -12.58 32.98
C THR A 46 -5.49 -12.13 31.54
N ASN A 47 -4.54 -12.52 30.69
CA ASN A 47 -4.70 -12.34 29.25
C ASN A 47 -5.61 -13.46 28.74
N THR A 48 -6.79 -13.08 28.23
CA THR A 48 -7.79 -14.01 27.67
C THR A 48 -7.44 -14.48 26.27
N GLU A 49 -6.48 -13.85 25.61
CA GLU A 49 -6.00 -14.23 24.30
C GLU A 49 -4.46 -14.26 24.31
N PRO A 50 -3.85 -15.17 23.54
CA PRO A 50 -2.40 -15.20 23.39
C PRO A 50 -1.93 -14.01 22.54
N ALA A 51 -0.80 -13.43 22.91
CA ALA A 51 -0.06 -12.55 22.00
C ALA A 51 0.70 -13.43 21.01
N ILE A 52 0.42 -13.27 19.72
CA ILE A 52 0.99 -14.05 18.62
C ILE A 52 1.57 -13.10 17.56
N ASN A 53 2.49 -13.60 16.73
CA ASN A 53 3.20 -12.87 15.67
C ASN A 53 4.33 -11.94 16.13
N GLY A 54 4.81 -12.09 17.37
CA GLY A 54 6.15 -11.62 17.71
C GLY A 54 7.19 -12.38 16.89
N ALA A 55 8.08 -11.67 16.21
CA ALA A 55 9.18 -12.27 15.48
C ALA A 55 10.41 -11.38 15.65
N ASP A 56 11.58 -11.99 15.75
CA ASP A 56 12.84 -11.25 15.78
C ASP A 56 13.08 -10.56 14.43
N GLU A 57 13.91 -9.51 14.44
CA GLU A 57 14.36 -8.87 13.21
C GLU A 57 15.08 -9.89 12.31
N GLU A 58 14.99 -9.67 11.00
CA GLU A 58 15.61 -10.54 10.00
C GLU A 58 17.10 -10.75 10.29
N SER A 59 17.59 -11.97 10.12
CA SER A 59 19.01 -12.27 10.26
C SER A 59 19.83 -11.62 9.13
N LEU A 60 21.13 -11.40 9.35
CA LEU A 60 22.01 -10.79 8.34
C LEU A 60 22.04 -11.57 7.01
N ASP A 61 21.89 -12.89 7.06
CA ASP A 61 21.85 -13.73 5.86
C ASP A 61 20.50 -13.63 5.13
N GLU A 62 19.40 -13.46 5.87
CA GLU A 62 18.08 -13.17 5.30
C GLU A 62 18.05 -11.78 4.67
N ILE A 63 18.57 -10.76 5.35
CA ILE A 63 18.69 -9.40 4.80
C ILE A 63 19.48 -9.43 3.49
N ARG A 64 20.62 -10.14 3.47
CA ARG A 64 21.42 -10.28 2.25
C ARG A 64 20.64 -10.97 1.13
N ARG A 65 19.95 -12.07 1.44
CA ARG A 65 19.16 -12.83 0.46
C ARG A 65 18.01 -11.97 -0.09
N ASN A 66 17.24 -11.33 0.79
CA ASN A 66 16.11 -10.48 0.44
C ASN A 66 16.55 -9.27 -0.39
N SER A 67 17.67 -8.65 -0.02
CA SER A 67 18.26 -7.54 -0.78
C SER A 67 18.66 -7.95 -2.20
N ILE A 68 19.27 -9.14 -2.39
CA ILE A 68 19.64 -9.64 -3.72
C ILE A 68 18.39 -9.93 -4.55
N ILE A 69 17.37 -10.53 -3.94
CA ILE A 69 16.08 -10.82 -4.61
C ILE A 69 15.43 -9.52 -5.08
N ASN A 70 15.32 -8.52 -4.22
CA ASN A 70 14.71 -7.23 -4.56
C ASN A 70 15.50 -6.47 -5.63
N LEU A 71 16.84 -6.46 -5.54
CA LEU A 71 17.69 -5.86 -6.57
C LEU A 71 17.59 -6.58 -7.93
N THR A 72 17.43 -7.90 -7.93
CA THR A 72 17.34 -8.69 -9.16
C THR A 72 15.96 -8.54 -9.81
N ALA A 73 14.90 -8.51 -9.00
CA ALA A 73 13.53 -8.38 -9.45
C ALA A 73 13.19 -6.94 -9.88
N LEU A 74 13.82 -5.92 -9.28
CA LEU A 74 13.49 -4.50 -9.50
C LEU A 74 11.98 -4.24 -9.38
N GLU A 75 11.34 -4.82 -8.36
CA GLU A 75 9.88 -4.74 -8.13
C GLU A 75 9.02 -5.36 -9.24
N ARG A 76 9.60 -6.21 -10.09
CA ARG A 76 8.88 -6.91 -11.17
C ARG A 76 8.71 -8.38 -10.83
N LEU A 77 7.61 -8.97 -11.30
CA LEU A 77 7.34 -10.41 -11.22
C LEU A 77 7.37 -11.02 -12.62
N VAL A 78 8.56 -11.35 -13.13
CA VAL A 78 8.72 -11.85 -14.52
C VAL A 78 9.33 -13.25 -14.55
N SER A 79 10.28 -13.51 -13.65
CA SER A 79 10.98 -14.79 -13.55
C SER A 79 10.29 -15.72 -12.55
N GLU A 80 10.48 -17.04 -12.72
CA GLU A 80 10.01 -18.03 -11.74
C GLU A 80 10.52 -17.73 -10.32
N SER A 81 11.76 -17.26 -10.21
CA SER A 81 12.35 -16.83 -8.95
C SER A 81 11.61 -15.64 -8.34
N ASP A 82 11.14 -14.70 -9.16
CA ASP A 82 10.40 -13.52 -8.69
C ASP A 82 9.04 -13.94 -8.13
N TYR A 83 8.35 -14.87 -8.81
CA TYR A 83 7.08 -15.39 -8.31
C TYR A 83 7.21 -16.17 -7.00
N VAL A 84 8.30 -16.94 -6.84
CA VAL A 84 8.55 -17.69 -5.60
C VAL A 84 8.87 -16.76 -4.42
N ASN A 85 9.48 -15.61 -4.68
CA ASN A 85 9.85 -14.63 -3.65
C ASN A 85 9.01 -13.34 -3.73
N ALA A 86 7.79 -13.44 -4.26
CA ALA A 86 6.91 -12.28 -4.44
C ALA A 86 6.57 -11.57 -3.13
N ASN A 87 6.63 -12.31 -2.00
CA ASN A 87 6.48 -11.80 -0.64
C ASN A 87 7.58 -10.85 -0.19
N VAL A 88 8.77 -10.95 -0.79
CA VAL A 88 9.92 -10.07 -0.51
C VAL A 88 9.95 -8.89 -1.48
N ILE A 89 9.46 -9.11 -2.71
CA ILE A 89 9.45 -8.12 -3.79
C ILE A 89 8.28 -7.12 -3.66
N ILE A 90 7.14 -7.56 -3.12
CA ILE A 90 5.95 -6.71 -2.90
C ILE A 90 5.62 -6.71 -1.40
N ASP A 91 5.99 -5.62 -0.74
CA ASP A 91 5.70 -5.40 0.68
C ASP A 91 4.19 -5.48 0.98
N ASN A 92 3.83 -6.20 2.05
CA ASN A 92 2.44 -6.35 2.51
C ASN A 92 1.44 -6.82 1.44
N SER A 93 1.88 -7.58 0.44
CA SER A 93 0.97 -8.05 -0.61
C SER A 93 -0.14 -8.97 -0.04
N PRO A 94 -1.43 -8.70 -0.26
CA PRO A 94 -2.51 -9.60 0.12
C PRO A 94 -2.49 -10.93 -0.67
N LEU A 95 -1.62 -11.02 -1.68
CA LEU A 95 -1.41 -12.20 -2.52
C LEU A 95 -0.37 -13.17 -1.94
N ASN A 96 0.36 -12.72 -0.90
CA ASN A 96 1.57 -13.31 -0.32
C ASN A 96 1.36 -14.72 0.24
N GLN A 97 0.18 -15.04 0.79
CA GLN A 97 0.07 -16.26 1.57
C GLN A 97 -0.14 -17.54 0.74
N ASN A 98 -0.59 -17.47 -0.52
CA ASN A 98 -0.96 -18.66 -1.30
C ASN A 98 -1.09 -18.36 -2.81
N SER A 99 -0.03 -17.85 -3.44
CA SER A 99 -0.01 -17.62 -4.89
C SER A 99 0.77 -18.70 -5.63
N LEU A 100 0.08 -19.52 -6.41
CA LEU A 100 0.69 -20.53 -7.28
C LEU A 100 0.86 -19.98 -8.70
N PRO A 101 2.09 -19.69 -9.16
CA PRO A 101 2.34 -19.34 -10.54
C PRO A 101 2.22 -20.58 -11.42
N VAL A 102 1.44 -20.50 -12.50
CA VAL A 102 1.31 -21.57 -13.49
C VAL A 102 1.69 -21.02 -14.85
N LEU A 103 2.75 -21.58 -15.43
CA LEU A 103 3.13 -21.30 -16.81
C LEU A 103 2.17 -22.04 -17.76
N LYS A 104 1.29 -21.28 -18.38
CA LYS A 104 0.42 -21.78 -19.45
C LYS A 104 1.17 -21.69 -20.77
N ARG A 105 1.74 -22.82 -21.17
CA ARG A 105 2.39 -22.95 -22.48
C ARG A 105 1.33 -22.97 -23.58
N SER A 106 1.48 -22.09 -24.56
CA SER A 106 0.67 -22.10 -25.78
C SER A 106 1.57 -22.42 -26.96
N ASP A 107 1.20 -23.43 -27.75
CA ASP A 107 1.97 -23.79 -28.94
C ASP A 107 1.75 -22.81 -30.11
N ILE A 108 0.72 -21.96 -30.03
CA ILE A 108 0.27 -21.09 -31.13
C ILE A 108 0.32 -19.60 -30.75
N LYS A 109 0.34 -19.27 -29.45
CA LYS A 109 0.40 -17.89 -28.92
C LYS A 109 1.61 -17.71 -28.00
N VAL A 110 1.71 -16.52 -27.40
CA VAL A 110 2.69 -16.20 -26.36
C VAL A 110 2.42 -17.05 -25.12
N ASN A 111 3.47 -17.48 -24.42
CA ASN A 111 3.34 -18.13 -23.13
C ASN A 111 2.84 -17.13 -22.09
N GLU A 112 1.86 -17.54 -21.30
CA GLU A 112 1.26 -16.69 -20.26
C GLU A 112 1.61 -17.28 -18.89
N ILE A 113 2.02 -16.43 -17.95
CA ILE A 113 2.15 -16.83 -16.54
C ILE A 113 0.87 -16.38 -15.85
N SER A 114 0.09 -17.36 -15.37
CA SER A 114 -1.14 -17.10 -14.61
C SER A 114 -0.86 -17.31 -13.12
N LEU A 115 -1.11 -16.30 -12.31
CA LEU A 115 -0.96 -16.38 -10.86
C LEU A 115 -2.30 -16.78 -10.23
N PHE A 116 -2.33 -17.95 -9.57
CA PHE A 116 -3.50 -18.39 -8.80
C PHE A 116 -3.30 -18.01 -7.35
N THR A 117 -3.95 -16.94 -6.90
CA THR A 117 -3.87 -16.47 -5.52
C THR A 117 -5.09 -16.90 -4.70
N THR A 118 -4.87 -17.22 -3.43
CA THR A 118 -5.96 -17.41 -2.46
C THR A 118 -6.06 -16.15 -1.61
N LEU A 119 -7.21 -15.48 -1.65
CA LEU A 119 -7.48 -14.34 -0.79
C LEU A 119 -7.81 -14.84 0.62
N ASN A 120 -7.00 -14.44 1.60
CA ASN A 120 -7.20 -14.78 3.01
C ASN A 120 -7.62 -13.52 3.77
N PHE A 121 -8.71 -13.59 4.53
CA PHE A 121 -9.17 -12.50 5.39
C PHE A 121 -9.47 -13.05 6.78
N GLN A 122 -8.79 -12.50 7.80
CA GLN A 122 -8.95 -12.91 9.21
C GLN A 122 -8.74 -14.42 9.46
N GLY A 123 -7.88 -15.07 8.68
CA GLY A 123 -7.56 -16.50 8.83
C GLY A 123 -8.47 -17.44 8.03
N ASP A 124 -9.50 -16.90 7.37
CA ASP A 124 -10.38 -17.66 6.49
C ASP A 124 -10.09 -17.39 5.01
N ILE A 125 -10.02 -18.47 4.22
CA ILE A 125 -10.02 -18.37 2.76
C ILE A 125 -11.34 -17.72 2.34
N VAL A 126 -11.26 -16.53 1.75
CA VAL A 126 -12.44 -15.83 1.22
C VAL A 126 -12.85 -16.54 -0.06
N PRO A 127 -14.00 -17.23 -0.10
CA PRO A 127 -14.50 -17.79 -1.34
C PRO A 127 -14.85 -16.62 -2.27
N SER A 128 -14.09 -16.44 -3.35
CA SER A 128 -14.48 -15.54 -4.42
C SER A 128 -15.74 -16.12 -5.07
N ARG A 129 -16.85 -15.41 -4.90
CA ARG A 129 -18.13 -15.80 -5.51
C ARG A 129 -18.27 -15.02 -6.80
N ASN A 130 -18.32 -15.74 -7.92
CA ASN A 130 -18.60 -15.14 -9.20
C ASN A 130 -20.09 -14.85 -9.30
N LEU A 131 -20.44 -13.60 -9.53
CA LEU A 131 -21.79 -13.16 -9.84
C LEU A 131 -21.85 -12.80 -11.33
N TRP A 132 -22.82 -13.35 -12.04
CA TRP A 132 -23.18 -12.88 -13.37
C TRP A 132 -24.16 -11.72 -13.20
N GLN A 133 -23.68 -10.50 -13.43
CA GLN A 133 -24.49 -9.29 -13.40
C GLN A 133 -24.57 -8.71 -14.81
N HIS A 134 -25.78 -8.40 -15.26
CA HIS A 134 -25.98 -7.63 -16.48
C HIS A 134 -25.97 -6.15 -16.15
N PHE A 135 -25.19 -5.39 -16.90
CA PHE A 135 -25.14 -3.93 -16.84
C PHE A 135 -25.72 -3.37 -18.13
N THR A 136 -26.58 -2.37 -18.01
CA THR A 136 -27.10 -1.56 -19.12
C THR A 136 -26.33 -0.25 -19.29
N ASP A 137 -25.47 0.06 -18.34
CA ASP A 137 -24.64 1.25 -18.38
C ASP A 137 -23.29 0.89 -19.01
N THR A 138 -22.79 1.77 -19.88
CA THR A 138 -21.49 1.61 -20.54
C THR A 138 -20.32 1.91 -19.62
N TYR A 139 -20.57 2.56 -18.48
CA TYR A 139 -19.57 2.87 -17.46
C TYR A 139 -20.13 2.53 -16.07
N ILE A 140 -19.40 1.70 -15.34
CA ILE A 140 -19.69 1.33 -13.96
C ILE A 140 -18.55 1.86 -13.09
N PRO A 141 -18.81 2.85 -12.21
CA PRO A 141 -17.77 3.39 -11.36
C PRO A 141 -17.30 2.37 -10.33
N LYS A 142 -16.07 2.54 -9.84
CA LYS A 142 -15.59 1.83 -8.65
C LYS A 142 -16.49 2.11 -7.45
N GLN A 143 -16.53 1.17 -6.50
CA GLN A 143 -17.38 1.17 -5.30
C GLN A 143 -18.89 1.16 -5.57
N THR A 144 -19.32 0.86 -6.80
CA THR A 144 -20.73 0.63 -7.10
C THR A 144 -21.22 -0.59 -6.34
N VAL A 145 -22.33 -0.43 -5.61
CA VAL A 145 -22.94 -1.50 -4.82
C VAL A 145 -23.89 -2.31 -5.70
N ILE A 146 -23.61 -3.60 -5.82
CA ILE A 146 -24.44 -4.59 -6.50
C ILE A 146 -25.07 -5.48 -5.43
N ASN A 147 -26.34 -5.27 -5.15
CA ASN A 147 -27.07 -6.14 -4.23
C ASN A 147 -27.51 -7.41 -4.96
N HIS A 148 -27.07 -8.56 -4.46
CA HIS A 148 -27.55 -9.86 -4.94
C HIS A 148 -28.01 -10.72 -3.77
N ARG A 149 -29.33 -10.97 -3.70
CA ARG A 149 -29.98 -11.80 -2.67
C ARG A 149 -29.65 -11.35 -1.25
N GLY A 150 -29.60 -10.03 -1.02
CA GLY A 150 -29.33 -9.45 0.30
C GLY A 150 -27.85 -9.41 0.68
N VAL A 151 -26.94 -9.72 -0.24
CA VAL A 151 -25.49 -9.54 -0.07
C VAL A 151 -25.04 -8.41 -1.00
N ASP A 152 -24.35 -7.43 -0.43
CA ASP A 152 -23.79 -6.30 -1.17
C ASP A 152 -22.40 -6.66 -1.68
N TYR A 153 -22.24 -6.59 -3.00
CA TYR A 153 -20.97 -6.71 -3.69
C TYR A 153 -20.51 -5.31 -4.11
N TYR A 154 -19.22 -5.03 -3.98
CA TYR A 154 -18.65 -3.74 -4.36
C TYR A 154 -17.76 -3.91 -5.58
N THR A 155 -17.93 -3.07 -6.59
CA THR A 155 -16.99 -3.01 -7.71
C THR A 155 -15.67 -2.42 -7.22
N ILE A 156 -14.55 -3.06 -7.57
CA ILE A 156 -13.22 -2.62 -7.11
C ILE A 156 -12.59 -1.66 -8.12
N PHE A 157 -12.98 -1.76 -9.39
CA PHE A 157 -12.42 -1.00 -10.50
C PHE A 157 -13.50 -0.23 -11.24
N ASP A 158 -13.07 0.82 -11.92
CA ASP A 158 -13.84 1.47 -12.97
C ASP A 158 -13.93 0.53 -14.17
N MET A 159 -15.14 0.25 -14.63
CA MET A 159 -15.41 -0.69 -15.72
C MET A 159 -16.09 0.02 -16.88
N TYR A 160 -15.56 -0.16 -18.09
CA TYR A 160 -16.23 0.22 -19.32
C TYR A 160 -16.80 -1.03 -19.97
N VAL A 161 -18.12 -1.09 -20.11
CA VAL A 161 -18.85 -2.25 -20.64
C VAL A 161 -19.15 -2.02 -22.11
N GLU A 162 -18.67 -2.94 -22.95
CA GLU A 162 -19.03 -2.98 -24.36
C GLU A 162 -20.19 -3.96 -24.57
N GLU A 163 -21.40 -3.40 -24.71
CA GLU A 163 -22.65 -4.18 -24.75
C GLU A 163 -22.69 -5.22 -25.88
N LEU A 164 -22.11 -4.90 -27.04
CA LEU A 164 -22.16 -5.77 -28.23
C LEU A 164 -21.27 -7.01 -28.11
N ASN A 165 -20.16 -6.91 -27.39
CA ASN A 165 -19.16 -7.97 -27.31
C ASN A 165 -19.19 -8.72 -25.97
N THR A 166 -20.02 -8.31 -25.00
CA THR A 166 -20.02 -8.86 -23.63
C THR A 166 -18.64 -8.80 -22.97
N VAL A 167 -17.88 -7.75 -23.28
CA VAL A 167 -16.54 -7.49 -22.76
C VAL A 167 -16.61 -6.28 -21.82
N ALA A 168 -15.88 -6.35 -20.72
CA ALA A 168 -15.66 -5.21 -19.84
C ALA A 168 -14.16 -4.92 -19.74
N THR A 169 -13.79 -3.66 -19.95
CA THR A 169 -12.43 -3.17 -19.77
C THR A 169 -12.32 -2.57 -18.37
N TYR A 170 -11.40 -3.11 -17.58
CA TYR A 170 -11.09 -2.60 -16.25
C TYR A 170 -9.98 -1.57 -16.38
N VAL A 171 -10.20 -0.36 -15.87
CA VAL A 171 -9.16 0.67 -15.83
C VAL A 171 -8.60 0.73 -14.42
N TYR A 172 -7.30 0.45 -14.32
CA TYR A 172 -6.53 0.65 -13.10
C TYR A 172 -5.81 1.99 -13.24
N VAL A 173 -6.43 3.06 -12.73
CA VAL A 173 -5.72 4.34 -12.56
C VAL A 173 -5.10 4.32 -11.18
N VAL A 174 -3.77 4.41 -11.11
CA VAL A 174 -3.07 4.65 -9.83
C VAL A 174 -3.44 6.07 -9.40
N THR A 175 -4.21 6.18 -8.32
CA THR A 175 -4.67 7.46 -7.78
C THR A 175 -3.85 7.84 -6.55
N ASN A 176 -3.58 9.13 -6.35
CA ASN A 176 -2.84 9.66 -5.20
C ASN A 176 -1.38 9.17 -5.17
N ILE A 177 -0.63 9.59 -6.18
CA ILE A 177 0.79 9.26 -6.29
C ILE A 177 1.59 10.35 -5.58
N GLU A 178 2.41 9.94 -4.64
CA GLU A 178 3.48 10.76 -4.07
C GLU A 178 4.80 10.29 -4.68
N LEU A 179 5.52 11.21 -5.31
CA LEU A 179 6.80 10.90 -5.93
C LEU A 179 7.86 11.90 -5.43
N VAL A 180 8.99 11.38 -4.96
CA VAL A 180 10.16 12.20 -4.64
C VAL A 180 10.97 12.38 -5.93
N PRO A 181 10.99 13.57 -6.54
CA PRO A 181 11.73 13.79 -7.77
C PRO A 181 13.24 13.66 -7.53
N THR A 182 13.95 13.09 -8.51
CA THR A 182 15.43 12.97 -8.46
C THR A 182 16.05 13.89 -9.50
N LEU A 183 17.01 14.72 -9.09
CA LEU A 183 17.75 15.58 -10.00
C LEU A 183 18.66 14.73 -10.91
N VAL A 184 18.37 14.71 -12.21
CA VAL A 184 19.15 13.93 -13.19
C VAL A 184 20.36 14.71 -13.69
N THR A 185 20.18 16.00 -14.00
CA THR A 185 21.27 16.87 -14.49
C THR A 185 21.03 18.33 -14.12
N SER A 186 22.06 18.99 -13.59
CA SER A 186 22.15 20.46 -13.47
C SER A 186 23.30 20.95 -14.34
N TYR A 187 23.05 21.90 -15.23
CA TYR A 187 24.08 22.42 -16.13
C TYR A 187 24.33 23.91 -15.90
N GLY A 188 25.53 24.24 -15.42
CA GLY A 188 26.07 25.61 -15.49
C GLY A 188 25.41 26.66 -14.59
N SER A 189 24.63 26.28 -13.58
CA SER A 189 24.04 27.20 -12.61
C SER A 189 24.39 26.81 -11.18
N ASP A 190 24.79 27.79 -10.36
CA ASP A 190 24.91 27.69 -8.90
C ASP A 190 23.57 27.96 -8.19
N TYR A 191 22.46 27.90 -8.94
CA TYR A 191 21.10 28.22 -8.47
C TYR A 191 20.59 27.10 -7.55
N ASP A 192 20.36 27.41 -6.27
CA ASP A 192 19.94 26.41 -5.28
C ASP A 192 18.41 26.26 -5.28
N ILE A 193 17.91 25.24 -5.98
CA ILE A 193 16.51 24.83 -5.97
C ILE A 193 16.40 23.31 -5.82
N GLN A 194 15.55 22.87 -4.91
CA GLN A 194 15.37 21.46 -4.58
C GLN A 194 13.89 21.12 -4.57
N ALA A 195 13.46 20.36 -5.59
CA ALA A 195 12.13 19.78 -5.61
C ALA A 195 12.04 18.66 -4.56
N SER A 196 11.05 18.73 -3.67
CA SER A 196 10.90 17.83 -2.53
C SER A 196 9.84 16.77 -2.74
N LEU A 197 8.72 17.12 -3.37
CA LEU A 197 7.58 16.21 -3.51
C LEU A 197 6.73 16.60 -4.72
N LEU A 198 6.41 15.62 -5.56
CA LEU A 198 5.36 15.72 -6.56
C LEU A 198 4.15 14.93 -6.05
N THR A 199 3.05 15.63 -5.79
CA THR A 199 1.79 15.03 -5.38
C THR A 199 0.80 15.09 -6.54
N VAL A 200 0.22 13.95 -6.89
CA VAL A 200 -0.81 13.85 -7.94
C VAL A 200 -2.12 13.43 -7.31
N GLU A 201 -3.02 14.40 -7.13
CA GLU A 201 -4.36 14.16 -6.59
C GLU A 201 -5.40 14.11 -7.70
N GLN A 202 -6.26 13.11 -7.67
CA GLN A 202 -7.38 13.04 -8.60
C GLN A 202 -8.63 13.69 -7.99
N ASN A 203 -9.19 14.68 -8.68
CA ASN A 203 -10.48 15.28 -8.34
C ASN A 203 -11.47 15.07 -9.48
N GLY A 204 -12.21 13.95 -9.43
CA GLY A 204 -13.13 13.54 -10.50
C GLY A 204 -12.39 13.10 -11.77
N PRO A 205 -12.75 13.63 -12.96
CA PRO A 205 -12.07 13.27 -14.22
C PRO A 205 -10.73 13.99 -14.42
N ALA A 206 -10.38 14.95 -13.55
CA ALA A 206 -9.15 15.72 -13.64
C ALA A 206 -8.12 15.25 -12.60
N ALA A 207 -6.84 15.27 -12.97
CA ALA A 207 -5.72 15.11 -12.06
C ALA A 207 -5.08 16.49 -11.83
N THR A 208 -4.89 16.84 -10.57
CA THR A 208 -4.13 18.01 -10.14
C THR A 208 -2.76 17.52 -9.71
N PHE A 209 -1.73 18.10 -10.31
CA PHE A 209 -0.37 17.81 -9.97
C PHE A 209 0.21 19.02 -9.22
N THR A 210 0.89 18.77 -8.12
CA THR A 210 1.48 19.80 -7.25
C THR A 210 2.94 19.45 -7.02
N LEU A 211 3.86 20.35 -7.38
CA LEU A 211 5.29 20.17 -7.15
C LEU A 211 5.74 21.11 -6.03
N ASP A 212 6.10 20.52 -4.89
CA ASP A 212 6.74 21.23 -3.81
C ASP A 212 8.24 21.33 -4.07
N TYR A 213 8.79 22.53 -3.87
CA TYR A 213 10.22 22.78 -3.95
C TYR A 213 10.65 23.83 -2.92
N THR A 214 11.95 23.84 -2.63
CA THR A 214 12.58 24.79 -1.71
C THR A 214 13.77 25.44 -2.39
N SER A 215 14.00 26.72 -2.12
CA SER A 215 15.13 27.49 -2.68
C SER A 215 15.55 28.58 -1.70
N THR A 216 16.82 28.98 -1.75
CA THR A 216 17.33 30.16 -1.05
C THR A 216 17.42 31.41 -1.95
N GLU A 217 17.05 31.28 -3.22
CA GLU A 217 17.19 32.33 -4.23
C GLU A 217 16.03 33.35 -4.16
N SER A 218 16.35 34.63 -4.33
CA SER A 218 15.38 35.72 -4.15
C SER A 218 14.37 35.86 -5.29
N ASP A 219 14.63 35.23 -6.43
CA ASP A 219 13.83 35.27 -7.65
C ASP A 219 13.13 33.93 -7.92
N VAL A 220 13.03 33.07 -6.91
CA VAL A 220 12.39 31.75 -7.02
C VAL A 220 10.95 31.83 -7.56
N ASP A 221 10.24 32.92 -7.27
CA ASP A 221 8.88 33.15 -7.74
C ASP A 221 8.77 33.32 -9.27
N LEU A 222 9.89 33.53 -9.97
CA LEU A 222 9.97 33.65 -11.42
C LEU A 222 10.33 32.33 -12.11
N THR A 223 10.48 31.24 -11.35
CA THR A 223 10.82 29.93 -11.90
C THR A 223 9.62 29.31 -12.61
N GLU A 224 9.89 28.68 -13.76
CA GLU A 224 8.92 27.94 -14.56
C GLU A 224 9.31 26.47 -14.58
N CYS A 225 8.31 25.59 -14.50
CA CYS A 225 8.48 24.15 -14.59
C CYS A 225 7.81 23.66 -15.88
N GLU A 226 8.49 22.77 -16.61
CA GLU A 226 7.91 22.09 -17.78
C GLU A 226 7.83 20.60 -17.50
N ILE A 227 6.66 20.02 -17.77
CA ILE A 227 6.42 18.58 -17.64
C ILE A 227 6.08 18.02 -19.00
N GLU A 228 6.90 17.06 -19.43
CA GLU A 228 6.67 16.25 -20.62
C GLU A 228 6.02 14.91 -20.22
N VAL A 229 4.87 14.61 -20.82
CA VAL A 229 4.24 13.29 -20.69
C VAL A 229 4.84 12.36 -21.74
N LEU A 230 5.82 11.54 -21.33
CA LEU A 230 6.59 10.66 -22.22
C LEU A 230 5.75 9.79 -23.19
N GLU A 231 4.55 9.36 -22.76
CA GLU A 231 3.68 8.51 -23.60
C GLU A 231 2.95 9.29 -24.70
N THR A 232 2.65 10.56 -24.46
CA THR A 232 1.87 11.40 -25.40
C THR A 232 2.72 12.47 -26.09
N GLY A 233 3.92 12.75 -25.59
CA GLY A 233 4.79 13.84 -26.03
C GLY A 233 4.15 15.21 -25.83
N GLN A 234 3.21 15.34 -24.89
CA GLN A 234 2.62 16.62 -24.53
C GLN A 234 3.45 17.31 -23.47
N ASP A 235 3.77 18.57 -23.74
CA ASP A 235 4.45 19.46 -22.81
C ASP A 235 3.42 20.35 -22.09
N MET A 236 3.53 20.43 -20.78
CA MET A 236 2.75 21.32 -19.94
C MET A 236 3.70 22.28 -19.21
N ILE A 237 3.48 23.58 -19.40
CA ILE A 237 4.23 24.62 -18.69
C ILE A 237 3.44 25.00 -17.45
N TRP A 238 4.10 24.92 -16.29
CA TRP A 238 3.60 25.38 -15.01
C TRP A 238 4.38 26.62 -14.60
N VAL A 239 3.63 27.66 -14.27
CA VAL A 239 4.16 28.88 -13.67
C VAL A 239 3.77 28.85 -12.21
N ASN A 240 4.66 29.34 -11.35
CA ASN A 240 4.40 29.45 -9.93
C ASN A 240 3.14 30.30 -9.67
N ASP A 241 2.23 29.83 -8.81
CA ASP A 241 0.99 30.54 -8.40
C ASP A 241 1.05 30.89 -6.90
#